data_AF-A0A943FR91-F1
#
_entry.id   AF-A0A943FR91-F1
#
_cell.length_a   1.000
_cell.length_b   1.000
_cell.length_c   1.000
_cell.angle_alpha   90.00
_cell.angle_beta   90.00
_cell.angle_gamma   90.00
#
_symmetry.space_group_name_H-M   'P 1'
#
loop_
_entity.id
_entity.type
_entity.pdbx_description
1 polymer ?
#
loop_
_entity_poly.entity_id
_entity_poly.type
_entity_poly.pdbx_seq_one_letter_code
_entity_poly.pdbx_strand_id
1 'polypeptide(L)'
;MEQKLIRKRQDEFEAEGKEYAAYYDNEETILEERSKVPYLHFGSFDRQEWLQLSFSTRLGGVSDGYLSSLNLGWDRGEGRENVCENYRRYCESIGADHQKLVLSDQVHETTVKYVDQDFCAGANIEKKLKAVDGMLTDIPELLLATSYADCVPLFFCDPKKKIIASSHSGWKGTVAGIGEVTVQKMQEMGCTLSDIEVLIGPSICQSCYEVSGDVAEQFLEKYPQEEASQIVMEGRVTDEGEQKYQLDLWAANWFLLKKAGILPEHIHLSGVCTCCNSTLLYSHRASHGKRGNLNGFIRIREWIR
;
A
#
# COMPACT_ATOMS: atom_id res chain seq x y z
N MET A 1 -7.92 24.41 11.15
CA MET A 1 -8.27 23.94 9.79
C MET A 1 -8.56 22.47 9.92
N GLU A 2 -9.79 22.06 9.65
CA GLU A 2 -10.17 20.65 9.49
C GLU A 2 -9.24 20.05 8.43
N GLN A 3 -8.51 18.98 8.78
CA GLN A 3 -7.55 18.37 7.86
C GLN A 3 -8.33 17.57 6.83
N LYS A 4 -8.61 18.17 5.67
CA LYS A 4 -9.35 17.49 4.62
C LYS A 4 -8.42 16.55 3.85
N LEU A 5 -8.73 15.25 3.89
CA LEU A 5 -8.10 14.26 3.02
C LEU A 5 -8.36 14.63 1.55
N ILE A 6 -7.30 14.80 0.77
CA ILE A 6 -7.36 15.04 -0.66
C ILE A 6 -7.33 13.70 -1.37
N ARG A 7 -8.35 13.44 -2.18
CA ARG A 7 -8.44 12.25 -3.02
C ARG A 7 -8.84 12.64 -4.42
N LYS A 8 -8.33 11.91 -5.39
CA LYS A 8 -8.78 12.02 -6.77
C LYS A 8 -10.20 11.45 -6.89
N ARG A 9 -11.02 12.08 -7.72
CA ARG A 9 -12.41 11.70 -7.97
C ARG A 9 -12.54 10.94 -9.29
N GLN A 10 -13.66 10.25 -9.45
CA GLN A 10 -13.96 9.45 -10.64
C GLN A 10 -13.86 10.26 -11.94
N ASP A 11 -14.47 11.45 -11.96
CA ASP A 11 -14.48 12.37 -13.09
C ASP A 11 -13.07 12.86 -13.48
N GLU A 12 -12.18 13.00 -12.50
CA GLU A 12 -10.77 13.31 -12.76
C GLU A 12 -10.04 12.14 -13.44
N PHE A 13 -10.33 10.89 -13.07
CA PHE A 13 -9.78 9.72 -13.75
C PHE A 13 -10.38 9.53 -15.16
N GLU A 14 -11.67 9.81 -15.35
CA GLU A 14 -12.34 9.79 -16.66
C GLU A 14 -11.75 10.84 -17.60
N ALA A 15 -11.52 12.06 -17.10
CA ALA A 15 -10.90 13.13 -17.88
C ALA A 15 -9.47 12.80 -18.34
N GLU A 16 -8.75 11.98 -17.57
CA GLU A 16 -7.44 11.44 -17.94
C GLU A 16 -7.49 10.19 -18.82
N GLY A 17 -8.69 9.70 -19.16
CA GLY A 17 -8.88 8.51 -19.98
C GLY A 17 -8.46 7.21 -19.31
N LYS A 18 -8.45 7.15 -17.98
CA LYS A 18 -8.05 5.96 -17.23
C LYS A 18 -9.13 4.89 -17.29
N GLU A 19 -8.79 3.69 -17.75
CA GLU A 19 -9.75 2.60 -17.91
C GLU A 19 -10.42 2.22 -16.58
N TYR A 20 -9.67 2.24 -15.48
CA TYR A 20 -10.18 1.89 -14.15
C TYR A 20 -11.14 2.93 -13.55
N ALA A 21 -11.33 4.09 -14.18
CA ALA A 21 -12.29 5.09 -13.72
C ALA A 21 -13.73 4.54 -13.67
N ALA A 22 -14.08 3.62 -14.57
CA ALA A 22 -15.40 2.98 -14.61
C ALA A 22 -15.72 2.14 -13.36
N TYR A 23 -14.71 1.72 -12.61
CA TYR A 23 -14.83 0.87 -11.42
C TYR A 23 -14.49 1.61 -10.12
N TYR A 24 -14.13 2.90 -10.21
CA TYR A 24 -13.66 3.67 -9.07
C TYR A 24 -14.81 4.12 -8.17
N ASP A 25 -14.72 3.78 -6.88
CA ASP A 25 -15.65 4.26 -5.86
C ASP A 25 -15.14 5.58 -5.25
N ASN A 26 -15.92 6.63 -5.46
CA ASN A 26 -15.70 7.96 -4.91
C ASN A 26 -15.76 8.03 -3.37
N GLU A 27 -16.28 7.01 -2.70
CA GLU A 27 -16.34 6.91 -1.24
C GLU A 27 -15.39 5.83 -0.69
N GLU A 28 -14.51 5.26 -1.54
CA GLU A 28 -13.58 4.18 -1.19
C GLU A 28 -12.75 4.43 0.07
N THR A 29 -12.03 5.56 0.16
CA THR A 29 -11.15 5.84 1.30
C THR A 29 -11.79 6.77 2.33
N ILE A 30 -11.73 6.36 3.59
CA ILE A 30 -12.29 7.07 4.74
C ILE A 30 -11.18 7.34 5.75
N LEU A 31 -11.16 8.54 6.34
CA LEU A 31 -10.25 8.92 7.43
C LEU A 31 -10.98 8.79 8.77
N GLU A 32 -10.51 7.90 9.64
CA GLU A 32 -10.97 7.78 11.02
C GLU A 32 -10.14 8.71 11.91
N GLU A 33 -10.79 9.72 12.51
CA GLU A 33 -10.16 10.75 13.32
C GLU A 33 -10.49 10.64 14.82
N ARG A 34 -11.45 9.79 15.21
CA ARG A 34 -11.93 9.66 16.60
C ARG A 34 -11.10 8.69 17.43
N SER A 35 -10.27 7.88 16.79
CA SER A 35 -9.34 6.97 17.45
C SER A 35 -8.14 7.74 18.03
N LYS A 36 -7.37 7.08 18.91
CA LYS A 36 -6.19 7.67 19.54
C LYS A 36 -5.12 8.09 18.51
N VAL A 37 -4.99 7.30 17.44
CA VAL A 37 -4.12 7.55 16.29
C VAL A 37 -4.98 7.50 15.03
N PRO A 38 -5.11 8.61 14.28
CA PRO A 38 -5.88 8.63 13.04
C PRO A 38 -5.35 7.65 12.00
N TYR A 39 -6.24 7.00 11.26
CA TYR A 39 -5.90 6.04 10.21
C TYR A 39 -6.89 6.09 9.06
N LEU A 40 -6.48 5.59 7.90
CA LEU A 40 -7.36 5.39 6.74
C LEU A 40 -7.90 3.96 6.75
N HIS A 41 -9.15 3.79 6.35
CA HIS A 41 -9.78 2.49 6.07
C HIS A 41 -10.60 2.58 4.77
N PHE A 42 -11.11 1.44 4.29
CA PHE A 42 -11.53 1.31 2.90
C PHE A 42 -12.87 0.60 2.75
N GLY A 43 -13.87 1.28 2.17
CA GLY A 43 -15.25 0.82 2.10
C GLY A 43 -15.43 -0.53 1.42
N SER A 44 -14.65 -0.80 0.36
CA SER A 44 -14.69 -2.11 -0.32
C SER A 44 -14.23 -3.27 0.57
N PHE A 45 -13.40 -3.01 1.59
CA PHE A 45 -12.92 -4.01 2.55
C PHE A 45 -13.72 -3.98 3.85
N ASP A 46 -14.27 -2.84 4.26
CA ASP A 46 -15.06 -2.70 5.49
C ASP A 46 -16.40 -3.45 5.46
N ARG A 47 -16.93 -3.71 4.25
CA ARG A 47 -18.14 -4.54 4.07
C ARG A 47 -17.97 -6.00 4.53
N GLN A 48 -16.73 -6.40 4.85
CA GLN A 48 -16.35 -7.75 5.20
C GLN A 48 -16.06 -7.86 6.70
N GLU A 49 -17.04 -8.27 7.51
CA GLU A 49 -16.90 -8.30 9.00
C GLU A 49 -15.69 -9.10 9.51
N TRP A 50 -15.29 -10.14 8.77
CA TRP A 50 -14.16 -11.01 9.06
C TRP A 50 -12.79 -10.39 8.75
N LEU A 51 -12.76 -9.20 8.16
CA LEU A 51 -11.56 -8.58 7.63
C LEU A 51 -11.37 -7.20 8.26
N GLN A 52 -10.12 -6.83 8.51
CA GLN A 52 -9.78 -5.44 8.81
C GLN A 52 -8.58 -5.05 7.96
N LEU A 53 -8.75 -3.99 7.18
CA LEU A 53 -7.68 -3.34 6.43
C LEU A 53 -7.62 -1.87 6.85
N SER A 54 -6.44 -1.41 7.26
CA SER A 54 -6.20 -0.01 7.61
C SER A 54 -4.82 0.44 7.14
N PHE A 55 -4.66 1.74 6.96
CA PHE A 55 -3.40 2.37 6.56
C PHE A 55 -3.09 3.52 7.51
N SER A 56 -1.87 3.55 8.05
CA SER A 56 -1.53 4.55 9.06
C SER A 56 -1.44 5.96 8.46
N THR A 57 -1.75 6.96 9.28
CA THR A 57 -1.30 8.34 9.04
C THR A 57 0.08 8.56 9.66
N ARG A 58 0.62 9.77 9.55
CA ARG A 58 1.82 10.21 10.29
C ARG A 58 1.50 10.81 11.66
N LEU A 59 0.23 10.82 12.07
CA LEU A 59 -0.27 11.53 13.26
C LEU A 59 -0.36 10.61 14.49
N GLY A 60 -0.40 11.18 15.70
CA GLY A 60 -0.71 10.46 16.94
C GLY A 60 0.45 9.68 17.60
N GLY A 61 1.66 9.74 17.05
CA GLY A 61 2.81 9.04 17.60
C GLY A 61 3.64 9.83 18.62
N VAL A 62 4.86 9.36 18.86
CA VAL A 62 5.84 9.93 19.83
C VAL A 62 7.17 10.36 19.20
N SER A 63 7.33 10.22 17.89
CA SER A 63 8.54 10.61 17.18
C SER A 63 8.59 12.13 16.98
N ASP A 64 9.81 12.67 16.89
CA ASP A 64 10.08 14.12 16.81
C ASP A 64 10.68 14.55 15.46
N GLY A 65 10.73 15.86 15.23
CA GLY A 65 11.39 16.46 14.07
C GLY A 65 10.75 16.01 12.74
N TYR A 66 11.58 15.66 11.76
CA TYR A 66 11.10 15.20 10.44
C TYR A 66 10.42 13.82 10.51
N LEU A 67 10.61 13.08 11.61
CA LEU A 67 9.93 11.83 11.91
C LEU A 67 8.63 12.07 12.66
N SER A 68 8.27 13.32 12.98
CA SER A 68 7.04 13.57 13.71
C SER A 68 5.79 13.18 12.90
N SER A 69 4.82 12.48 13.47
CA SER A 69 4.74 11.98 14.86
C SER A 69 4.75 10.45 14.98
N LEU A 70 4.15 9.73 14.04
CA LEU A 70 3.97 8.27 14.08
C LEU A 70 4.87 7.57 13.05
N ASN A 71 6.18 7.59 13.26
CA ASN A 71 7.08 6.82 12.42
C ASN A 71 7.02 5.32 12.78
N LEU A 72 6.75 4.48 11.78
CA LEU A 72 6.74 3.01 11.91
C LEU A 72 7.98 2.34 11.27
N GLY A 73 8.96 3.14 10.84
CA GLY A 73 10.21 2.71 10.20
C GLY A 73 11.38 2.62 11.17
N TRP A 74 12.17 1.56 11.04
CA TRP A 74 13.29 1.24 11.94
C TRP A 74 14.62 1.90 11.56
N ASP A 75 14.76 2.33 10.31
CA ASP A 75 16.03 2.67 9.64
C ASP A 75 16.24 4.18 9.44
N ARG A 76 15.52 5.01 10.21
CA ARG A 76 15.52 6.48 10.07
C ARG A 76 16.26 7.22 11.18
N GLY A 77 16.99 6.51 12.02
CA GLY A 77 17.86 7.09 13.05
C GLY A 77 17.16 7.51 14.34
N GLU A 78 15.92 7.10 14.58
CA GLU A 78 15.27 7.24 15.89
C GLU A 78 15.48 6.01 16.79
N GLY A 79 15.25 6.18 18.09
CA GLY A 79 15.35 5.11 19.07
C GLY A 79 14.26 4.06 18.88
N ARG A 80 14.62 2.78 19.06
CA ARG A 80 13.71 1.63 18.99
C ARG A 80 12.46 1.80 19.85
N GLU A 81 12.61 2.43 21.02
CA GLU A 81 11.51 2.66 21.97
C GLU A 81 10.37 3.47 21.34
N ASN A 82 10.67 4.53 20.59
CA ASN A 82 9.67 5.37 19.94
C ASN A 82 8.93 4.60 18.83
N VAL A 83 9.65 3.85 18.01
CA VAL A 83 9.03 3.03 16.96
C VAL A 83 8.13 1.96 17.57
N CYS A 84 8.59 1.25 18.62
CA CYS A 84 7.77 0.26 19.33
C CYS A 84 6.52 0.91 19.96
N GLU A 85 6.64 2.07 20.58
CA GLU A 85 5.51 2.82 21.12
C GLU A 85 4.52 3.24 20.03
N ASN A 86 5.00 3.71 18.87
CA ASN A 86 4.14 4.03 17.73
C ASN A 86 3.34 2.82 17.24
N TYR A 87 3.96 1.63 17.15
CA TYR A 87 3.24 0.39 16.83
C TYR A 87 2.18 0.07 17.89
N ARG A 88 2.47 0.21 19.18
CA ARG A 88 1.49 -0.03 20.26
C ARG A 88 0.30 0.91 20.15
N ARG A 89 0.54 2.21 19.99
CA ARG A 89 -0.51 3.23 19.83
C ARG A 89 -1.38 3.00 18.61
N TYR A 90 -0.75 2.60 17.50
CA TYR A 90 -1.48 2.26 16.29
C TYR A 90 -2.36 1.03 16.49
N CYS A 91 -1.79 -0.06 17.03
CA CYS A 91 -2.52 -1.31 17.29
C CYS A 91 -3.70 -1.09 18.25
N GLU A 92 -3.53 -0.28 19.30
CA GLU A 92 -4.61 0.12 20.22
C GLU A 92 -5.75 0.81 19.47
N SER A 93 -5.44 1.71 18.52
CA SER A 93 -6.43 2.46 17.76
C SER A 93 -7.27 1.61 16.81
N ILE A 94 -6.71 0.50 16.31
CA ILE A 94 -7.41 -0.44 15.44
C ILE A 94 -7.93 -1.69 16.17
N GLY A 95 -7.77 -1.75 17.50
CA GLY A 95 -8.19 -2.87 18.34
C GLY A 95 -7.44 -4.17 18.06
N ALA A 96 -6.15 -4.09 17.72
CA ALA A 96 -5.30 -5.25 17.41
C ALA A 96 -4.26 -5.51 18.49
N ASP A 97 -3.85 -6.77 18.64
CA ASP A 97 -2.74 -7.14 19.52
C ASP A 97 -1.40 -6.93 18.81
N HIS A 98 -0.62 -5.95 19.27
CA HIS A 98 0.71 -5.66 18.74
C HIS A 98 1.66 -6.87 18.77
N GLN A 99 1.44 -7.85 19.65
CA GLN A 99 2.28 -9.06 19.70
C GLN A 99 2.09 -9.95 18.48
N LYS A 100 0.94 -9.85 17.81
CA LYS A 100 0.58 -10.60 16.60
C LYS A 100 0.96 -9.89 15.29
N LEU A 101 1.70 -8.78 15.38
CA LEU A 101 2.28 -8.13 14.21
C LEU A 101 3.20 -9.09 13.46
N VAL A 102 3.11 -9.10 12.14
CA VAL A 102 4.10 -9.72 11.26
C VAL A 102 4.66 -8.63 10.36
N LEU A 103 5.94 -8.31 10.55
CA LEU A 103 6.59 -7.14 9.93
C LEU A 103 7.38 -7.57 8.69
N SER A 104 7.04 -7.06 7.51
CA SER A 104 7.77 -7.33 6.26
C SER A 104 9.17 -6.71 6.24
N ASP A 105 10.11 -7.34 5.52
CA ASP A 105 11.47 -6.84 5.34
C ASP A 105 11.77 -6.55 3.88
N GLN A 106 11.21 -5.44 3.41
CA GLN A 106 11.12 -5.09 2.00
C GLN A 106 12.45 -4.66 1.40
N VAL A 107 12.82 -5.28 0.29
CA VAL A 107 14.06 -5.00 -0.46
C VAL A 107 13.78 -4.59 -1.92
N HIS A 108 12.51 -4.35 -2.26
CA HIS A 108 12.02 -4.02 -3.61
C HIS A 108 12.19 -5.17 -4.60
N GLU A 109 12.08 -6.40 -4.12
CA GLU A 109 12.02 -7.62 -4.93
C GLU A 109 10.58 -8.16 -4.98
N THR A 110 10.40 -9.39 -5.44
CA THR A 110 9.09 -10.05 -5.63
C THR A 110 8.85 -11.22 -4.67
N THR A 111 9.63 -11.30 -3.59
CA THR A 111 9.51 -12.39 -2.61
C THR A 111 8.22 -12.24 -1.80
N VAL A 112 7.28 -13.16 -2.01
CA VAL A 112 6.02 -13.28 -1.27
C VAL A 112 6.04 -14.55 -0.42
N LYS A 113 5.79 -14.43 0.88
CA LYS A 113 5.95 -15.54 1.84
C LYS A 113 4.67 -15.80 2.65
N TYR A 114 4.28 -17.07 2.75
CA TYR A 114 3.26 -17.49 3.71
C TYR A 114 3.80 -17.31 5.14
N VAL A 115 2.99 -16.70 6.01
CA VAL A 115 3.37 -16.41 7.40
C VAL A 115 2.36 -16.99 8.38
N ASP A 116 2.88 -17.48 9.49
CA ASP A 116 2.15 -18.02 10.64
C ASP A 116 2.62 -17.39 11.96
N GLN A 117 2.21 -17.97 13.10
CA GLN A 117 2.51 -17.45 14.42
C GLN A 117 4.01 -17.39 14.74
N ASP A 118 4.86 -18.17 14.05
CA ASP A 118 6.31 -18.15 14.30
C ASP A 118 6.92 -16.80 13.89
N PHE A 119 6.28 -16.09 12.96
CA PHE A 119 6.69 -14.77 12.49
C PHE A 119 6.13 -13.61 13.31
N CYS A 120 5.31 -13.87 14.33
CA CYS A 120 4.81 -12.86 15.25
C CYS A 120 5.95 -12.08 15.90
N ALA A 121 5.83 -10.76 15.93
CA ALA A 121 6.81 -9.85 16.47
C ALA A 121 6.94 -9.95 18.00
N GLY A 122 5.90 -10.45 18.69
CA GLY A 122 5.88 -10.65 20.13
C GLY A 122 5.93 -9.34 20.93
N ALA A 123 6.07 -9.45 22.26
CA ALA A 123 6.07 -8.31 23.18
C ALA A 123 7.15 -7.26 22.87
N ASN A 124 8.27 -7.69 22.27
CA ASN A 124 9.37 -6.82 21.89
C ASN A 124 9.20 -6.14 20.53
N ILE A 125 8.18 -6.50 19.74
CA ILE A 125 7.94 -6.01 18.37
C ILE A 125 9.19 -6.24 17.49
N GLU A 126 9.62 -7.49 17.38
CA GLU A 126 10.80 -7.89 16.61
C GLU A 126 10.46 -8.23 15.16
N LYS A 127 11.28 -7.73 14.23
CA LYS A 127 11.19 -8.07 12.82
C LYS A 127 11.91 -9.40 12.55
N LYS A 128 11.15 -10.46 12.29
CA LYS A 128 11.68 -11.82 12.05
C LYS A 128 11.89 -12.16 10.57
N LEU A 129 11.14 -11.54 9.67
CA LEU A 129 11.30 -11.73 8.22
C LEU A 129 12.56 -11.07 7.69
N LYS A 130 13.06 -11.59 6.57
CA LYS A 130 14.26 -11.12 5.85
C LYS A 130 14.01 -11.12 4.36
N ALA A 131 14.23 -9.99 3.68
CA ALA A 131 14.05 -9.85 2.23
C ALA A 131 12.68 -10.37 1.73
N VAL A 132 11.59 -9.91 2.35
CA VAL A 132 10.21 -10.26 2.01
C VAL A 132 9.44 -8.98 1.73
N ASP A 133 8.98 -8.83 0.48
CA ASP A 133 8.20 -7.70 -0.01
C ASP A 133 6.68 -7.96 0.00
N GLY A 134 6.26 -9.23 0.11
CA GLY A 134 4.85 -9.59 0.29
C GLY A 134 4.63 -10.73 1.27
N MET A 135 3.46 -10.74 1.90
CA MET A 135 3.06 -11.75 2.88
C MET A 135 1.65 -12.22 2.59
N LEU A 136 1.34 -13.47 2.91
CA LEU A 136 -0.01 -14.01 2.88
C LEU A 136 -0.25 -14.97 4.05
N THR A 137 -1.50 -15.07 4.50
CA THR A 137 -1.90 -15.97 5.59
C THR A 137 -3.40 -16.24 5.56
N ASP A 138 -3.81 -17.36 6.15
CA ASP A 138 -5.19 -17.72 6.49
C ASP A 138 -5.41 -17.77 8.01
N ILE A 139 -4.41 -17.38 8.81
CA ILE A 139 -4.47 -17.47 10.27
C ILE A 139 -5.15 -16.22 10.86
N PRO A 140 -6.24 -16.39 11.62
CA PRO A 140 -6.89 -15.29 12.33
C PRO A 140 -5.95 -14.50 13.24
N GLU A 141 -6.20 -13.19 13.31
CA GLU A 141 -5.54 -12.22 14.19
C GLU A 141 -4.06 -11.95 13.91
N LEU A 142 -3.43 -12.60 12.93
CA LEU A 142 -2.12 -12.16 12.46
C LEU A 142 -2.26 -10.83 11.72
N LEU A 143 -1.54 -9.82 12.20
CA LEU A 143 -1.58 -8.48 11.66
C LEU A 143 -0.40 -8.26 10.72
N LEU A 144 -0.64 -8.46 9.42
CA LEU A 144 0.36 -8.25 8.38
C LEU A 144 0.65 -6.77 8.24
N ALA A 145 1.88 -6.35 8.48
CA ALA A 145 2.31 -4.96 8.40
C ALA A 145 3.38 -4.76 7.32
N THR A 146 3.04 -4.00 6.28
CA THR A 146 3.94 -3.62 5.18
C THR A 146 4.19 -2.11 5.20
N SER A 147 5.39 -1.68 4.82
CA SER A 147 5.88 -0.30 5.04
C SER A 147 5.98 0.54 3.78
N TYR A 148 5.62 1.81 3.86
CA TYR A 148 5.49 2.68 2.69
C TYR A 148 5.96 4.11 2.98
N ALA A 149 6.51 4.74 1.95
CA ALA A 149 6.26 6.14 1.64
C ALA A 149 6.43 6.28 0.13
N ASP A 150 5.33 6.59 -0.55
CA ASP A 150 5.17 6.70 -2.00
C ASP A 150 5.05 5.39 -2.80
N CYS A 151 5.66 4.27 -2.38
CA CYS A 151 5.47 2.98 -3.06
C CYS A 151 4.04 2.45 -2.90
N VAL A 152 3.57 1.64 -3.86
CA VAL A 152 2.17 1.18 -3.92
C VAL A 152 1.93 0.02 -2.95
N PRO A 153 1.02 0.14 -1.98
CA PRO A 153 0.51 -1.00 -1.25
C PRO A 153 -0.53 -1.75 -2.08
N LEU A 154 -0.36 -3.07 -2.20
CA LEU A 154 -1.37 -3.97 -2.76
C LEU A 154 -1.88 -4.86 -1.63
N PHE A 155 -3.17 -4.78 -1.32
CA PHE A 155 -3.82 -5.66 -0.34
C PHE A 155 -4.80 -6.58 -1.05
N PHE A 156 -4.80 -7.84 -0.69
CA PHE A 156 -5.61 -8.87 -1.33
C PHE A 156 -6.43 -9.60 -0.27
N CYS A 157 -7.63 -10.01 -0.63
CA CYS A 157 -8.39 -10.97 0.14
C CYS A 157 -9.17 -11.94 -0.77
N ASP A 158 -9.39 -13.15 -0.28
CA ASP A 158 -10.38 -14.07 -0.82
C ASP A 158 -11.46 -14.29 0.26
N PRO A 159 -12.69 -13.78 0.08
CA PRO A 159 -13.76 -13.88 1.07
C PRO A 159 -14.34 -15.29 1.21
N LYS A 160 -14.12 -16.20 0.25
CA LYS A 160 -14.55 -17.60 0.32
C LYS A 160 -13.56 -18.45 1.09
N LYS A 161 -12.26 -18.26 0.83
CA LYS A 161 -11.17 -19.00 1.49
C LYS A 161 -10.70 -18.38 2.78
N LYS A 162 -11.03 -17.09 3.02
CA LYS A 162 -10.54 -16.31 4.17
C LYS A 162 -9.01 -16.23 4.19
N ILE A 163 -8.43 -15.99 3.02
CA ILE A 163 -6.99 -15.75 2.86
C ILE A 163 -6.81 -14.26 2.63
N ILE A 164 -5.78 -13.68 3.26
CA ILE A 164 -5.35 -12.30 3.04
C ILE A 164 -3.92 -12.28 2.55
N ALA A 165 -3.57 -11.24 1.78
CA ALA A 165 -2.20 -10.95 1.43
C ALA A 165 -1.94 -9.44 1.41
N SER A 166 -0.67 -9.07 1.58
CA SER A 166 -0.19 -7.71 1.35
C SER A 166 1.11 -7.73 0.59
N SER A 167 1.33 -6.74 -0.27
CA SER A 167 2.57 -6.63 -1.05
C SER A 167 3.01 -5.19 -1.21
N HIS A 168 4.32 -5.00 -1.25
CA HIS A 168 4.97 -3.75 -1.50
C HIS A 168 5.39 -3.63 -2.98
N SER A 169 4.65 -2.83 -3.73
CA SER A 169 4.89 -2.62 -5.16
C SER A 169 5.49 -1.23 -5.40
N GLY A 170 6.78 -1.08 -5.09
CA GLY A 170 7.57 0.01 -5.66
C GLY A 170 7.78 -0.19 -7.16
N TRP A 171 8.33 0.79 -7.89
CA TRP A 171 8.46 0.70 -9.36
C TRP A 171 9.17 -0.58 -9.84
N LYS A 172 10.25 -1.02 -9.15
CA LYS A 172 10.95 -2.27 -9.44
C LYS A 172 10.05 -3.49 -9.25
N GLY A 173 9.32 -3.55 -8.13
CA GLY A 173 8.37 -4.63 -7.84
C GLY A 173 7.21 -4.66 -8.82
N THR A 174 6.72 -3.49 -9.26
CA THR A 174 5.68 -3.39 -10.30
C THR A 174 6.18 -3.93 -11.64
N VAL A 175 7.37 -3.54 -12.09
CA VAL A 175 7.98 -4.07 -13.33
C VAL A 175 8.27 -5.57 -13.19
N ALA A 176 8.75 -6.03 -12.05
CA ALA A 176 9.03 -7.44 -11.80
C ALA A 176 7.77 -8.29 -11.56
N GLY A 177 6.59 -7.67 -11.42
CA GLY A 177 5.32 -8.37 -11.34
C GLY A 177 4.94 -8.88 -9.95
N ILE A 178 5.30 -8.19 -8.85
CA ILE A 178 4.98 -8.66 -7.49
C ILE A 178 3.47 -8.92 -7.29
N GLY A 179 2.59 -8.09 -7.89
CA GLY A 179 1.14 -8.32 -7.82
C GLY A 179 0.73 -9.66 -8.44
N GLU A 180 1.32 -10.05 -9.57
CA GLU A 180 1.09 -11.34 -10.23
C GLU A 180 1.61 -12.49 -9.35
N VAL A 181 2.81 -12.34 -8.77
CA VAL A 181 3.38 -13.34 -7.85
C VAL A 181 2.47 -13.56 -6.63
N THR A 182 1.90 -12.50 -6.07
CA THR A 182 0.96 -12.61 -4.94
C THR A 182 -0.31 -13.35 -5.33
N VAL A 183 -0.90 -13.04 -6.49
CA VAL A 183 -2.07 -13.75 -7.00
C VAL A 183 -1.77 -15.24 -7.21
N GLN A 184 -0.63 -15.58 -7.82
CA GLN A 184 -0.20 -16.97 -7.99
C GLN A 184 -0.08 -17.69 -6.64
N LYS A 185 0.53 -17.06 -5.62
CA LYS A 185 0.63 -17.62 -4.27
C LYS A 185 -0.72 -17.84 -3.60
N MET A 186 -1.69 -16.93 -3.81
CA MET A 186 -3.05 -17.13 -3.34
C MET A 186 -3.74 -18.31 -4.05
N GLN A 187 -3.52 -18.48 -5.35
CA GLN A 187 -4.02 -19.65 -6.09
C GLN A 187 -3.38 -20.97 -5.61
N GLU A 188 -2.09 -20.96 -5.25
CA GLU A 188 -1.42 -22.12 -4.62
C GLU A 188 -2.10 -22.53 -3.30
N MET A 189 -2.68 -21.57 -2.57
CA MET A 189 -3.51 -21.82 -1.38
C MET A 189 -4.98 -22.15 -1.69
N GLY A 190 -5.33 -22.22 -2.98
CA GLY A 190 -6.65 -22.63 -3.47
C GLY A 190 -7.64 -21.50 -3.72
N CYS A 191 -7.22 -20.23 -3.70
CA CYS A 191 -8.09 -19.11 -4.08
C CYS A 191 -8.51 -19.18 -5.56
N THR A 192 -9.72 -18.74 -5.85
CA THR A 192 -10.21 -18.59 -7.24
C THR A 192 -10.01 -17.15 -7.69
N LEU A 193 -9.51 -16.92 -8.91
CA LEU A 193 -9.32 -15.55 -9.43
C LEU A 193 -10.58 -14.68 -9.38
N SER A 194 -11.74 -15.27 -9.63
CA SER A 194 -13.03 -14.58 -9.57
C SER A 194 -13.49 -14.23 -8.16
N ASP A 195 -12.86 -14.78 -7.12
CA ASP A 195 -13.18 -14.48 -5.73
C ASP A 195 -12.17 -13.50 -5.10
N ILE A 196 -10.99 -13.32 -5.70
CA ILE A 196 -9.96 -12.43 -5.14
C ILE A 196 -10.36 -10.97 -5.36
N GLU A 197 -10.37 -10.21 -4.28
CA GLU A 197 -10.51 -8.75 -4.25
C GLU A 197 -9.17 -8.11 -3.91
N VAL A 198 -8.87 -6.97 -4.54
CA VAL A 198 -7.59 -6.26 -4.39
C VAL A 198 -7.83 -4.77 -4.17
N LEU A 199 -7.12 -4.18 -3.21
CA LEU A 199 -7.01 -2.74 -3.06
C LEU A 199 -5.60 -2.26 -3.44
N ILE A 200 -5.55 -1.33 -4.40
CA ILE A 200 -4.40 -0.46 -4.66
C ILE A 200 -4.49 0.73 -3.68
N GLY A 201 -3.75 0.65 -2.57
CA GLY A 201 -3.89 1.61 -1.47
C GLY A 201 -3.09 2.91 -1.66
N PRO A 202 -3.01 3.76 -0.62
CA PRO A 202 -2.43 5.10 -0.70
C PRO A 202 -0.94 5.08 -1.08
N SER A 203 -0.58 5.83 -2.11
CA SER A 203 0.80 5.93 -2.63
C SER A 203 0.97 7.19 -3.48
N ILE A 204 2.12 7.40 -4.13
CA ILE A 204 2.29 8.60 -4.96
C ILE A 204 1.45 8.52 -6.24
N CYS A 205 0.77 9.62 -6.60
CA CYS A 205 0.04 9.72 -7.87
C CYS A 205 0.96 10.12 -9.04
N GLN A 206 0.47 9.91 -10.26
CA GLN A 206 1.22 10.21 -11.49
C GLN A 206 1.74 11.66 -11.55
N SER A 207 0.92 12.66 -11.22
CA SER A 207 1.32 14.07 -11.30
C SER A 207 2.41 14.47 -10.31
N CYS A 208 2.66 13.67 -9.27
CA CYS A 208 3.72 13.88 -8.30
C CYS A 208 4.96 13.00 -8.55
N TYR A 209 4.90 12.03 -9.48
CA TYR A 209 5.92 11.01 -9.62
C TYR A 209 6.77 11.17 -10.89
N GLU A 210 7.66 12.16 -10.84
CA GLU A 210 8.67 12.38 -11.87
C GLU A 210 9.79 11.33 -11.77
N VAL A 211 10.03 10.62 -12.87
CA VAL A 211 11.09 9.62 -13.03
C VAL A 211 11.99 9.95 -14.23
N SER A 212 13.17 9.33 -14.27
CA SER A 212 14.11 9.39 -15.38
C SER A 212 13.68 8.49 -16.54
N GLY A 213 14.26 8.71 -17.72
CA GLY A 213 13.94 7.95 -18.93
C GLY A 213 14.23 6.45 -18.82
N ASP A 214 15.30 6.06 -18.15
CA ASP A 214 15.65 4.65 -17.91
C ASP A 214 14.57 3.92 -17.09
N VAL A 215 13.96 4.59 -16.12
CA VAL A 215 12.83 4.02 -15.36
C VAL A 215 11.59 3.94 -16.22
N ALA A 216 11.29 4.97 -17.02
CA ALA A 216 10.12 5.00 -17.89
C ALA A 216 10.18 3.91 -18.98
N GLU A 217 11.35 3.69 -19.57
CA GLU A 217 11.60 2.68 -20.62
C GLU A 217 11.22 1.27 -20.14
N GLN A 218 11.52 0.92 -18.88
CA GLN A 218 11.12 -0.37 -18.30
C GLN A 218 9.61 -0.63 -18.35
N PHE A 219 8.79 0.42 -18.25
CA PHE A 219 7.33 0.30 -18.37
C PHE A 219 6.89 0.30 -19.83
N LEU A 220 7.50 1.13 -20.67
CA LEU A 220 7.20 1.16 -22.11
C LEU A 220 7.51 -0.19 -22.80
N GLU A 221 8.54 -0.90 -22.34
CA GLU A 221 8.88 -2.25 -22.84
C GLU A 221 7.97 -3.34 -22.27
N LYS A 222 7.51 -3.19 -21.02
CA LYS A 222 6.71 -4.22 -20.33
C LYS A 222 5.25 -4.25 -20.77
N TYR A 223 4.66 -3.09 -21.08
CA TYR A 223 3.23 -2.96 -21.34
C TYR A 223 2.94 -2.70 -22.84
N PRO A 224 1.85 -3.23 -23.40
CA PRO A 224 1.37 -2.84 -24.73
C PRO A 224 1.18 -1.33 -24.85
N GLN A 225 1.31 -0.79 -26.06
CA GLN A 225 1.30 0.66 -26.30
C GLN A 225 0.05 1.35 -25.74
N GLU A 226 -1.13 0.72 -25.86
CA GLU A 226 -2.39 1.26 -25.38
C GLU A 226 -2.41 1.40 -23.85
N GLU A 227 -1.87 0.41 -23.13
CA GLU A 227 -1.75 0.42 -21.66
C GLU A 227 -0.64 1.37 -21.21
N ALA A 228 0.51 1.33 -21.89
CA ALA A 228 1.67 2.18 -21.62
C ALA A 228 1.33 3.67 -21.71
N SER A 229 0.45 4.06 -22.65
CA SER A 229 -0.03 5.45 -22.79
C SER A 229 -0.79 5.97 -21.57
N GLN A 230 -1.38 5.09 -20.77
CA GLN A 230 -2.03 5.42 -19.50
C GLN A 230 -1.08 5.35 -18.31
N ILE A 231 0.10 4.74 -18.47
CA ILE A 231 1.10 4.53 -17.40
C ILE A 231 2.19 5.60 -17.42
N VAL A 232 2.67 5.98 -18.61
CA VAL A 232 3.81 6.89 -18.78
C VAL A 232 3.37 8.10 -19.58
N MET A 233 3.60 9.30 -19.04
CA MET A 233 3.47 10.55 -19.78
C MET A 233 4.81 11.27 -19.84
N GLU A 234 5.07 11.96 -20.96
CA GLU A 234 6.19 12.87 -21.04
C GLU A 234 6.04 14.00 -20.01
N GLY A 235 7.10 14.21 -19.24
CA GLY A 235 7.23 15.31 -18.30
C GLY A 235 8.04 16.45 -18.89
N ARG A 236 8.69 17.21 -18.01
CA ARG A 236 9.58 18.30 -18.41
C ARG A 236 10.89 17.79 -19.00
N VAL A 237 11.55 18.64 -19.77
CA VAL A 237 12.97 18.53 -20.11
C VAL A 237 13.76 19.34 -19.08
N THR A 238 14.86 18.80 -18.54
CA THR A 238 15.72 19.53 -17.59
C THR A 238 16.58 20.59 -18.30
N ASP A 239 17.23 21.45 -17.53
CA ASP A 239 18.14 22.48 -18.09
C ASP A 239 19.33 21.85 -18.82
N GLU A 240 19.71 20.61 -18.45
CA GLU A 240 20.73 19.79 -19.10
C GLU A 240 20.23 19.05 -20.35
N GLY A 241 18.95 19.20 -20.72
CA GLY A 241 18.35 18.58 -21.90
C GLY A 241 17.82 17.16 -21.67
N GLU A 242 17.71 16.69 -20.42
CA GLU A 242 17.20 15.35 -20.11
C GLU A 242 15.66 15.32 -20.08
N GLN A 243 15.05 14.42 -20.85
CA GLN A 243 13.60 14.17 -20.77
C GLN A 243 13.26 13.43 -19.46
N LYS A 244 12.34 13.98 -18.67
CA LYS A 244 11.71 13.31 -17.52
C LYS A 244 10.32 12.81 -17.87
N TYR A 245 9.77 11.91 -17.06
CA TYR A 245 8.47 11.30 -17.28
C TYR A 245 7.63 11.32 -16.01
N GLN A 246 6.32 11.35 -16.15
CA GLN A 246 5.36 11.17 -15.05
C GLN A 246 4.82 9.73 -15.09
N LEU A 247 5.11 8.97 -14.04
CA LEU A 247 4.81 7.54 -13.98
C LEU A 247 3.60 7.26 -13.10
N ASP A 248 2.60 6.58 -13.64
CA ASP A 248 1.42 6.12 -12.94
C ASP A 248 1.56 4.66 -12.48
N LEU A 249 1.98 4.49 -11.22
CA LEU A 249 2.05 3.16 -10.63
C LEU A 249 0.67 2.57 -10.30
N TRP A 250 -0.39 3.39 -10.18
CA TRP A 250 -1.75 2.88 -9.98
C TRP A 250 -2.23 2.19 -11.25
N ALA A 251 -2.10 2.87 -12.40
CA ALA A 251 -2.41 2.31 -13.70
C ALA A 251 -1.60 1.04 -13.98
N ALA A 252 -0.27 1.08 -13.75
CA ALA A 252 0.60 -0.07 -13.99
C ALA A 252 0.19 -1.30 -13.16
N ASN A 253 -0.09 -1.13 -11.87
CA ASN A 253 -0.54 -2.24 -11.03
C ASN A 253 -1.95 -2.70 -11.41
N TRP A 254 -2.86 -1.80 -11.82
CA TRP A 254 -4.19 -2.18 -12.28
C TRP A 254 -4.15 -3.07 -13.52
N PHE A 255 -3.38 -2.69 -14.55
CA PHE A 255 -3.19 -3.51 -15.75
C PHE A 255 -2.50 -4.84 -15.45
N LEU A 256 -1.49 -4.83 -14.58
CA LEU A 256 -0.82 -6.04 -14.12
C LEU A 256 -1.80 -7.03 -13.46
N LEU A 257 -2.64 -6.54 -12.54
CA LEU A 257 -3.63 -7.36 -11.83
C LEU A 257 -4.74 -7.87 -12.75
N LYS A 258 -5.23 -7.03 -13.66
CA LYS A 258 -6.20 -7.43 -14.69
C LYS A 258 -5.62 -8.54 -15.58
N LYS A 259 -4.36 -8.40 -16.01
CA LYS A 259 -3.65 -9.42 -16.79
C LYS A 259 -3.42 -10.72 -16.00
N ALA A 260 -3.22 -10.62 -14.68
CA ALA A 260 -3.15 -11.78 -13.78
C ALA A 260 -4.52 -12.47 -13.58
N GLY A 261 -5.60 -11.93 -14.15
CA GLY A 261 -6.93 -12.53 -14.16
C GLY A 261 -7.86 -12.06 -13.05
N ILE A 262 -7.49 -11.04 -12.28
CA ILE A 262 -8.41 -10.39 -11.35
C ILE A 262 -9.47 -9.62 -12.14
N LEU A 263 -10.73 -9.78 -11.75
CA LEU A 263 -11.83 -9.07 -12.38
C LEU A 263 -11.69 -7.55 -12.17
N PRO A 264 -11.90 -6.70 -13.20
CA PRO A 264 -11.79 -5.25 -13.07
C PRO A 264 -12.59 -4.65 -11.90
N GLU A 265 -13.82 -5.15 -11.66
CA GLU A 265 -14.69 -4.75 -10.56
C GLU A 265 -14.20 -5.17 -9.17
N HIS A 266 -13.21 -6.05 -9.09
CA HIS A 266 -12.54 -6.51 -7.88
C HIS A 266 -11.19 -5.81 -7.64
N ILE A 267 -10.79 -4.87 -8.51
CA ILE A 267 -9.59 -4.06 -8.33
C ILE A 267 -10.00 -2.66 -7.89
N HIS A 268 -9.97 -2.44 -6.58
CA HIS A 268 -10.28 -1.17 -5.94
C HIS A 268 -9.05 -0.26 -5.88
N LEU A 269 -9.27 1.05 -5.86
CA LEU A 269 -8.20 2.06 -5.79
C LEU A 269 -8.54 3.08 -4.71
N SER A 270 -7.59 3.37 -3.82
CA SER A 270 -7.79 4.36 -2.75
C SER A 270 -8.01 5.80 -3.27
N GLY A 271 -7.35 6.16 -4.37
CA GLY A 271 -7.31 7.51 -4.94
C GLY A 271 -6.55 8.54 -4.08
N VAL A 272 -5.79 8.10 -3.07
CA VAL A 272 -5.08 8.99 -2.14
C VAL A 272 -3.61 9.09 -2.48
N CYS A 273 -3.15 10.31 -2.80
CA CYS A 273 -1.74 10.59 -3.03
C CYS A 273 -0.98 10.90 -1.73
N THR A 274 0.09 10.16 -1.43
CA THR A 274 0.97 10.45 -0.27
C THR A 274 1.64 11.82 -0.36
N CYS A 275 2.04 12.25 -1.55
CA CYS A 275 2.69 13.54 -1.79
C CYS A 275 1.71 14.71 -1.60
N CYS A 276 0.52 14.63 -2.19
CA CYS A 276 -0.52 15.67 -2.05
C CYS A 276 -1.05 15.78 -0.61
N ASN A 277 -0.99 14.67 0.16
CA ASN A 277 -1.44 14.62 1.55
C ASN A 277 -0.27 14.59 2.55
N SER A 278 0.85 15.25 2.25
CA SER A 278 2.08 15.17 3.07
C SER A 278 1.95 15.66 4.52
N THR A 279 0.86 16.37 4.85
CA THR A 279 0.49 16.75 6.22
C THR A 279 -0.13 15.58 7.00
N LEU A 280 -0.83 14.66 6.32
CA LEU A 280 -1.45 13.46 6.88
C LEU A 280 -0.60 12.20 6.70
N LEU A 281 0.21 12.14 5.64
CA LEU A 281 0.96 10.96 5.22
C LEU A 281 2.44 11.33 5.06
N TYR A 282 3.37 10.41 5.38
CA TYR A 282 4.76 10.58 4.96
C TYR A 282 4.89 10.38 3.45
N SER A 283 5.71 11.20 2.80
CA SER A 283 6.08 11.06 1.40
C SER A 283 7.57 11.29 1.25
N HIS A 284 8.27 10.35 0.63
CA HIS A 284 9.69 10.47 0.32
C HIS A 284 9.95 11.60 -0.68
N ARG A 285 9.09 11.73 -1.68
CA ARG A 285 9.14 12.79 -2.69
C ARG A 285 8.90 14.16 -2.08
N ALA A 286 7.81 14.34 -1.34
CA ALA A 286 7.45 15.64 -0.77
C ALA A 286 8.49 16.14 0.23
N SER A 287 9.15 15.24 0.96
CA SER A 287 10.11 15.59 2.01
C SER A 287 11.57 15.55 1.55
N HIS A 288 11.84 15.33 0.26
CA HIS A 288 13.19 15.10 -0.28
C HIS A 288 14.00 14.08 0.55
N GLY A 289 13.37 12.97 0.87
CA GLY A 289 13.98 11.86 1.63
C GLY A 289 13.94 11.98 3.16
N LYS A 290 13.64 13.15 3.73
CA LYS A 290 13.55 13.35 5.20
C LYS A 290 12.17 12.99 5.75
N ARG A 291 11.89 11.70 5.91
CA ARG A 291 10.57 11.19 6.35
C ARG A 291 10.65 9.94 7.22
N GLY A 292 9.57 9.67 7.95
CA GLY A 292 9.29 8.37 8.58
C GLY A 292 8.56 7.42 7.63
N ASN A 293 8.16 6.24 8.09
CA ASN A 293 7.39 5.28 7.30
C ASN A 293 5.94 5.19 7.79
N LEU A 294 5.03 5.12 6.83
CA LEU A 294 3.66 4.66 7.02
C LEU A 294 3.65 3.14 6.93
N ASN A 295 2.62 2.49 7.46
CA ASN A 295 2.37 1.08 7.20
C ASN A 295 0.91 0.83 6.80
N GLY A 296 0.75 -0.16 5.92
CA GLY A 296 -0.51 -0.83 5.69
C GLY A 296 -0.65 -2.04 6.60
N PHE A 297 -1.87 -2.28 7.09
CA PHE A 297 -2.17 -3.33 8.05
C PHE A 297 -3.40 -4.11 7.61
N ILE A 298 -3.28 -5.42 7.45
CA ILE A 298 -4.40 -6.31 7.12
C ILE A 298 -4.41 -7.52 8.05
N ARG A 299 -5.59 -7.87 8.56
CA ARG A 299 -5.80 -9.09 9.37
C ARG A 299 -7.17 -9.71 9.14
N ILE A 300 -7.24 -11.02 9.36
CA ILE A 300 -8.49 -11.75 9.55
C ILE A 300 -8.93 -11.53 11.01
N ARG A 301 -10.15 -11.05 11.22
CA ARG A 301 -10.76 -10.91 12.55
C ARG A 301 -11.28 -12.26 13.03
N GLU A 302 -11.02 -12.58 14.29
CA GLU A 302 -11.64 -13.70 14.96
C GLU A 302 -13.14 -13.40 15.16
N TRP A 303 -13.98 -14.38 14.86
CA TRP A 303 -15.42 -14.25 15.09
C TRP A 303 -15.67 -14.13 16.58
N ILE A 304 -16.18 -12.98 17.03
CA ILE A 304 -16.82 -12.90 18.34
C ILE A 304 -18.11 -13.70 18.21
N ARG A 305 -18.10 -14.94 18.71
CA ARG A 305 -19.30 -15.78 18.83
C ARG A 305 -20.30 -15.19 19.82
#